data_AF-A0A842SG58-F1
#
_entry.id   AF-A0A842SG58-F1
#
_cell.length_a   1.000
_cell.length_b   1.000
_cell.length_c   1.000
_cell.angle_alpha   90.00
_cell.angle_beta   90.00
_cell.angle_gamma   90.00
#
_symmetry.space_group_name_H-M   'P 1'
#
loop_
_entity.id
_entity.type
_entity.pdbx_description
1 polymer ?
#
loop_
_entity_poly.entity_id
_entity_poly.type
_entity_poly.pdbx_seq_one_letter_code
_entity_poly.pdbx_strand_id
1 'polypeptide(L)'
;MELKKYLFLIVFCILVYSADAASIDDISENVDEISAYLKDFFEGTPKENIEIVIGENVRIEDKVLFNMIKSQSPELQGIEIISDDNQEEIEGKSLVLIGSKKTNRITKNLGTIDSFETKKFSPIILRSGNLDDGSRALVVYTEREDIMLENNAVKRSPLKKFMDEKYIPAAATLLSIFLLYLWRVLSNTLIEIFNDFISSKILQKKTEGKTTTKKKVHKIKPHEFISLSEIIAFILFVGIFAIVQTWTWVSDFSDFKSLFIVNLIVIGIISFLREFVRLVFCFKKKLRSEFVFWPFGTFLTIASTYLGNTFSMISYTLLDEDEADEKIFGKGSLVISLFTYLIVIFCYILNLFNPSIYLQMSFVYAQMILFIELFPMEPMAGYDIKKWNFFIWIIIYILCFLSYVYLNFTVYV
;
A
#
# COMPACT_ATOMS: atom_id res chain seq x y z
N MET A 1 13.42 23.60 22.87
CA MET A 1 13.11 23.12 21.49
C MET A 1 13.18 21.60 21.37
N GLU A 2 13.95 20.90 22.22
CA GLU A 2 14.02 19.43 22.21
C GLU A 2 12.81 18.72 22.86
N LEU A 3 12.17 19.34 23.86
CA LEU A 3 10.99 18.78 24.53
C LEU A 3 9.82 18.49 23.57
N LYS A 4 9.66 19.26 22.50
CA LYS A 4 8.61 19.03 21.47
C LYS A 4 8.89 17.80 20.58
N LYS A 5 10.16 17.40 20.42
CA LYS A 5 10.53 16.21 19.64
C LYS A 5 10.22 14.93 20.41
N TYR A 6 10.45 14.94 21.71
CA TYR A 6 10.13 13.80 22.58
C TYR A 6 8.64 13.74 22.93
N LEU A 7 7.93 14.86 22.98
CA LEU A 7 6.48 14.87 23.23
C LEU A 7 5.71 14.04 22.19
N PHE A 8 6.13 14.07 20.92
CA PHE A 8 5.52 13.23 19.89
C PHE A 8 5.81 11.74 20.11
N LEU A 9 7.06 11.37 20.40
CA LEU A 9 7.43 9.98 20.69
C LEU A 9 6.73 9.47 21.96
N ILE A 10 6.57 10.33 22.97
CA ILE A 10 5.87 10.02 24.21
C ILE A 10 4.38 9.88 23.96
N VAL A 11 3.74 10.78 23.20
CA VAL A 11 2.32 10.65 22.84
C VAL A 11 2.09 9.42 21.95
N PHE A 12 3.01 9.12 21.03
CA PHE A 12 2.97 7.92 20.21
C PHE A 12 3.11 6.64 21.04
N CYS A 13 4.10 6.57 21.93
CA CYS A 13 4.25 5.46 22.86
C CYS A 13 3.07 5.36 23.82
N ILE A 14 2.49 6.47 24.29
CA ILE A 14 1.29 6.49 25.12
C ILE A 14 0.07 6.00 24.34
N LEU A 15 -0.10 6.37 23.07
CA LEU A 15 -1.21 5.90 22.22
C LEU A 15 -1.08 4.41 21.86
N VAL A 16 0.15 3.93 21.66
CA VAL A 16 0.43 2.49 21.48
C VAL A 16 0.17 1.72 22.78
N TYR A 17 0.63 2.25 23.92
CA TYR A 17 0.48 1.63 25.24
C TYR A 17 -0.95 1.71 25.79
N SER A 18 -1.70 2.78 25.48
CA SER A 18 -3.10 2.92 25.90
C SER A 18 -4.07 2.12 25.04
N ALA A 19 -3.69 1.78 23.81
CA ALA A 19 -4.39 0.78 23.00
C ALA A 19 -4.12 -0.66 23.50
N ASP A 20 -2.95 -0.92 24.08
CA ASP A 20 -2.56 -2.23 24.64
C ASP A 20 -3.37 -2.60 25.90
N ALA A 21 -3.58 -1.68 26.84
CA ALA A 21 -4.16 -2.05 28.14
C ALA A 21 -5.63 -2.49 28.08
N ALA A 22 -6.44 -1.92 27.16
CA ALA A 22 -7.84 -2.31 27.00
C ALA A 22 -8.01 -3.53 26.07
N SER A 23 -7.09 -3.75 25.12
CA SER A 23 -7.22 -4.87 24.17
C SER A 23 -6.62 -6.18 24.67
N ILE A 24 -5.63 -6.16 25.56
CA ILE A 24 -5.01 -7.38 26.10
C ILE A 24 -5.97 -8.13 27.05
N ASP A 25 -6.68 -7.40 27.91
CA ASP A 25 -7.66 -8.00 28.82
C ASP A 25 -8.84 -8.59 28.01
N ASP A 26 -9.33 -7.87 27.00
CA ASP A 26 -10.34 -8.36 26.06
C ASP A 26 -9.84 -9.60 25.29
N ILE A 27 -8.57 -9.63 24.86
CA ILE A 27 -7.99 -10.80 24.18
C ILE A 27 -7.92 -11.98 25.15
N SER A 28 -7.50 -11.78 26.40
CA SER A 28 -7.42 -12.87 27.38
C SER A 28 -8.80 -13.48 27.66
N GLU A 29 -9.82 -12.65 27.88
CA GLU A 29 -11.20 -13.11 28.09
C GLU A 29 -11.72 -13.86 26.86
N ASN A 30 -11.48 -13.31 25.66
CA ASN A 30 -11.83 -13.98 24.40
C ASN A 30 -11.11 -15.32 24.23
N VAL A 31 -9.86 -15.47 24.68
CA VAL A 31 -9.13 -16.73 24.53
C VAL A 31 -9.73 -17.82 25.42
N ASP A 32 -10.18 -17.50 26.62
CA ASP A 32 -10.89 -18.47 27.48
C ASP A 32 -12.22 -18.90 26.85
N GLU A 33 -12.99 -17.97 26.29
CA GLU A 33 -14.24 -18.29 25.57
C GLU A 33 -13.98 -19.12 24.30
N ILE A 34 -12.94 -18.79 23.54
CA ILE A 34 -12.51 -19.57 22.37
C ILE A 34 -12.11 -20.98 22.81
N SER A 35 -11.35 -21.11 23.89
CA SER A 35 -10.92 -22.42 24.41
C SER A 35 -12.12 -23.27 24.83
N ALA A 36 -13.11 -22.68 25.50
CA ALA A 36 -14.36 -23.35 25.83
C ALA A 36 -15.13 -23.79 24.57
N TYR A 37 -15.21 -22.93 23.56
CA TYR A 37 -15.85 -23.27 22.29
C TYR A 37 -15.13 -24.40 21.54
N LEU A 38 -13.80 -24.38 21.52
CA LEU A 38 -12.98 -25.43 20.90
C LEU A 38 -13.19 -26.78 21.60
N LYS A 39 -13.25 -26.77 22.93
CA LYS A 39 -13.55 -27.97 23.73
C LYS A 39 -14.90 -28.57 23.35
N ASP A 40 -15.95 -27.76 23.26
CA ASP A 40 -17.28 -28.20 22.84
C ASP A 40 -17.29 -28.69 21.39
N PHE A 41 -16.53 -28.01 20.50
CA PHE A 41 -16.42 -28.42 19.11
C PHE A 41 -15.73 -29.78 18.97
N PHE A 42 -14.69 -30.07 19.73
CA PHE A 42 -13.95 -31.34 19.66
C PHE A 42 -14.45 -32.43 20.59
N GLU A 43 -15.55 -32.20 21.33
CA GLU A 43 -16.08 -33.20 22.24
C GLU A 43 -16.34 -34.54 21.52
N GLY A 44 -15.74 -35.61 22.02
CA GLY A 44 -15.84 -36.95 21.44
C GLY A 44 -15.00 -37.22 20.19
N THR A 45 -14.18 -36.26 19.73
CA THR A 45 -13.28 -36.45 18.58
C THR A 45 -11.87 -36.84 19.07
N PRO A 46 -11.35 -38.04 18.72
CA PRO A 46 -9.97 -38.42 19.04
C PRO A 46 -8.96 -37.49 18.37
N LYS A 47 -7.81 -37.22 19.04
CA LYS A 47 -6.77 -36.32 18.50
C LYS A 47 -6.20 -36.81 17.16
N GLU A 48 -6.10 -38.13 16.96
CA GLU A 48 -5.66 -38.71 15.69
C GLU A 48 -6.58 -38.40 14.49
N ASN A 49 -7.82 -37.98 14.76
CA ASN A 49 -8.82 -37.62 13.76
C ASN A 49 -8.94 -36.11 13.55
N ILE A 50 -8.06 -35.31 14.15
CA ILE A 50 -8.03 -33.85 13.98
C ILE A 50 -6.81 -33.48 13.16
N GLU A 51 -7.02 -32.68 12.12
CA GLU A 51 -5.94 -32.09 11.32
C GLU A 51 -6.01 -30.57 11.35
N ILE A 52 -4.85 -29.93 11.54
CA ILE A 52 -4.72 -28.48 11.47
C ILE A 52 -4.03 -28.13 10.16
N VAL A 53 -4.72 -27.39 9.30
CA VAL A 53 -4.20 -26.94 8.02
C VAL A 53 -4.09 -25.42 7.99
N ILE A 54 -2.88 -24.93 7.75
CA ILE A 54 -2.61 -23.50 7.63
C ILE A 54 -2.51 -23.08 6.17
N GLY A 55 -3.18 -21.99 5.83
CA GLY A 55 -3.05 -21.37 4.52
C GLY A 55 -1.64 -20.84 4.28
N GLU A 56 -1.11 -21.05 3.07
CA GLU A 56 0.20 -20.58 2.63
C GLU A 56 0.39 -19.08 2.93
N ASN A 57 -0.63 -18.29 2.60
CA ASN A 57 -0.62 -16.83 2.64
C ASN A 57 -1.21 -16.24 3.93
N VAL A 58 -1.39 -17.05 4.98
CA VAL A 58 -1.81 -16.52 6.30
C VAL A 58 -0.70 -15.63 6.87
N ARG A 59 -1.09 -14.44 7.35
CA ARG A 59 -0.17 -13.44 7.89
C ARG A 59 0.52 -13.92 9.16
N ILE A 60 1.73 -13.42 9.41
CA ILE A 60 2.53 -13.82 10.57
C ILE A 60 1.79 -13.53 11.88
N GLU A 61 1.09 -12.40 11.96
CA GLU A 61 0.31 -12.00 13.13
C GLU A 61 -0.81 -13.01 13.42
N ASP A 62 -1.51 -13.47 12.38
CA ASP A 62 -2.57 -14.47 12.50
C ASP A 62 -2.01 -15.86 12.88
N LYS A 63 -0.81 -16.21 12.37
CA LYS A 63 -0.07 -17.42 12.77
C LYS A 63 0.31 -17.39 14.25
N VAL A 64 0.80 -16.26 14.76
CA VAL A 64 1.16 -16.09 16.17
C VAL A 64 -0.08 -16.18 17.06
N LEU A 65 -1.17 -15.51 16.67
CA LEU A 65 -2.43 -15.55 17.41
C LEU A 65 -2.99 -16.97 17.48
N PHE A 66 -3.00 -17.70 16.36
CA PHE A 66 -3.42 -19.09 16.35
C PHE A 66 -2.53 -19.98 17.23
N ASN A 67 -1.21 -19.80 17.18
CA ASN A 67 -0.31 -20.58 18.04
C ASN A 67 -0.56 -20.31 19.53
N MET A 68 -0.95 -19.09 19.89
CA MET A 68 -1.38 -18.77 21.25
C MET A 68 -2.65 -19.54 21.63
N ILE A 69 -3.69 -19.53 20.79
CA ILE A 69 -4.92 -20.31 21.01
C ILE A 69 -4.60 -21.80 21.15
N LYS A 70 -3.85 -22.36 20.20
CA LYS A 70 -3.41 -23.76 20.22
C LYS A 70 -2.65 -24.13 21.49
N SER A 71 -1.82 -23.22 22.00
CA SER A 71 -1.08 -23.46 23.25
C SER A 71 -1.98 -23.51 24.48
N GLN A 72 -3.15 -22.87 24.43
CA GLN A 72 -4.11 -22.80 25.54
C GLN A 72 -5.26 -23.81 25.42
N SER A 73 -5.44 -24.46 24.27
CA SER A 73 -6.47 -25.48 24.04
C SER A 73 -5.88 -26.89 24.10
N PRO A 74 -6.13 -27.68 25.17
CA PRO A 74 -5.59 -29.02 25.34
C PRO A 74 -5.89 -29.97 24.17
N GLU A 75 -7.00 -29.78 23.48
CA GLU A 75 -7.49 -30.56 22.34
C GLU A 75 -6.56 -30.42 21.14
N LEU A 76 -5.99 -29.23 20.91
CA LEU A 76 -5.12 -28.92 19.77
C LEU A 76 -3.63 -29.10 20.07
N GLN A 77 -3.26 -29.21 21.34
CA GLN A 77 -1.86 -29.42 21.75
C GLN A 77 -1.31 -30.74 21.20
N GLY A 78 -0.12 -30.67 20.60
CA GLY A 78 0.61 -31.81 20.04
C GLY A 78 0.25 -32.19 18.61
N ILE A 79 -0.80 -31.60 18.03
CA ILE A 79 -1.19 -31.84 16.64
C ILE A 79 -0.24 -31.10 15.69
N GLU A 80 0.23 -31.74 14.63
CA GLU A 80 1.08 -31.11 13.63
C GLU A 80 0.29 -30.11 12.77
N ILE A 81 0.92 -28.98 12.40
CA ILE A 81 0.31 -28.01 11.48
C ILE A 81 0.83 -28.31 10.08
N ILE A 82 -0.08 -28.66 9.18
CA ILE A 82 0.21 -28.97 7.78
C ILE A 82 -0.07 -27.72 6.94
N SER A 83 0.72 -27.49 5.89
CA SER A 83 0.44 -26.43 4.90
C SER A 83 -0.55 -26.93 3.85
N ASP A 84 -1.44 -26.04 3.41
CA ASP A 84 -2.42 -26.32 2.34
C ASP A 84 -1.81 -26.56 0.94
N ASP A 85 -0.49 -26.38 0.78
CA ASP A 85 0.23 -26.72 -0.45
C ASP A 85 0.46 -28.23 -0.63
N ASN A 86 0.49 -28.99 0.46
CA ASN A 86 0.98 -30.37 0.47
C ASN A 86 -0.12 -31.44 0.42
N GLN A 87 -1.34 -31.10 0.03
CA GLN A 87 -2.46 -32.02 0.28
C GLN A 87 -2.90 -32.90 -0.89
N GLU A 88 -2.63 -34.19 -0.70
CA GLU A 88 -3.46 -35.31 -1.09
C GLU A 88 -4.70 -35.37 -0.16
N GLU A 89 -5.81 -35.94 -0.65
CA GLU A 89 -7.16 -36.01 -0.06
C GLU A 89 -7.22 -36.05 1.48
N ILE A 90 -7.78 -35.01 2.11
CA ILE A 90 -8.22 -35.09 3.52
C ILE A 90 -9.66 -35.60 3.59
N GLU A 91 -9.86 -36.90 3.50
CA GLU A 91 -11.18 -37.50 3.71
C GLU A 91 -11.34 -38.02 5.14
N GLY A 92 -12.49 -37.75 5.76
CA GLY A 92 -12.90 -38.39 7.01
C GLY A 92 -12.27 -37.88 8.31
N LYS A 93 -11.53 -36.77 8.28
CA LYS A 93 -10.96 -36.12 9.49
C LYS A 93 -11.62 -34.79 9.79
N SER A 94 -11.69 -34.44 11.08
CA SER A 94 -12.13 -33.13 11.52
C SER A 94 -11.04 -32.09 11.25
N LEU A 95 -11.38 -31.01 10.54
CA LEU A 95 -10.42 -30.03 10.05
C LEU A 95 -10.44 -28.76 10.88
N VAL A 96 -9.25 -28.25 11.21
CA VAL A 96 -9.02 -26.89 11.66
C VAL A 96 -8.30 -26.14 10.58
N LEU A 97 -9.03 -25.31 9.85
CA LEU A 97 -8.50 -24.52 8.75
C LEU A 97 -8.13 -23.12 9.25
N ILE A 98 -6.85 -22.80 9.23
CA ILE A 98 -6.37 -21.47 9.59
C ILE A 98 -6.29 -20.64 8.32
N GLY A 99 -7.02 -19.53 8.30
CA GLY A 99 -7.17 -18.66 7.15
C GLY A 99 -8.56 -18.78 6.50
N SER A 100 -9.05 -17.65 6.03
CA SER A 100 -10.31 -17.50 5.30
C SER A 100 -10.19 -17.99 3.85
N LYS A 101 -11.24 -17.79 3.05
CA LYS A 101 -11.26 -18.10 1.60
C LYS A 101 -10.15 -17.36 0.81
N LYS A 102 -9.54 -16.34 1.41
CA LYS A 102 -8.46 -15.53 0.85
C LYS A 102 -7.10 -16.21 0.98
N THR A 103 -6.78 -16.69 2.17
CA THR A 103 -5.44 -17.15 2.54
C THR A 103 -5.29 -18.66 2.60
N ASN A 104 -6.41 -19.41 2.66
CA ASN A 104 -6.44 -20.87 2.73
C ASN A 104 -7.19 -21.50 1.54
N ARG A 105 -6.50 -22.34 0.77
CA ARG A 105 -7.01 -22.98 -0.46
C ARG A 105 -8.17 -23.93 -0.20
N ILE A 106 -8.13 -24.66 0.92
CA ILE A 106 -9.19 -25.62 1.30
C ILE A 106 -10.43 -24.83 1.67
N THR A 107 -10.29 -23.83 2.54
CA THR A 107 -11.38 -22.91 2.92
C THR A 107 -12.03 -22.30 1.68
N LYS A 108 -11.26 -21.91 0.67
CA LYS A 108 -11.78 -21.39 -0.59
C LYS A 108 -12.65 -22.40 -1.37
N ASN A 109 -12.27 -23.68 -1.35
CA ASN A 109 -12.94 -24.74 -2.08
C ASN A 109 -14.16 -25.32 -1.35
N LEU A 110 -14.31 -25.06 -0.06
CA LEU A 110 -15.42 -25.56 0.76
C LEU A 110 -16.82 -25.04 0.36
N GLY A 111 -16.95 -24.20 -0.66
CA GLY A 111 -18.22 -23.80 -1.27
C GLY A 111 -19.16 -23.05 -0.33
N THR A 112 -19.87 -23.78 0.54
CA THR A 112 -20.91 -23.33 1.48
C THR A 112 -20.39 -23.07 2.90
N ILE A 113 -19.26 -22.37 3.05
CA ILE A 113 -18.90 -21.80 4.36
C ILE A 113 -19.99 -20.85 4.87
N ASP A 114 -20.84 -20.33 3.99
CA ASP A 114 -21.89 -19.39 4.36
C ASP A 114 -23.03 -20.06 5.16
N SER A 115 -23.09 -21.40 5.21
CA SER A 115 -23.98 -22.14 6.12
C SER A 115 -23.33 -22.48 7.46
N PHE A 116 -22.07 -22.11 7.69
CA PHE A 116 -21.37 -22.40 8.94
C PHE A 116 -21.86 -21.47 10.05
N GLU A 117 -21.98 -22.01 11.26
CA GLU A 117 -22.22 -21.19 12.45
C GLU A 117 -21.00 -20.28 12.65
N THR A 118 -21.24 -18.97 12.71
CA THR A 118 -20.19 -17.97 12.89
C THR A 118 -20.23 -17.43 14.31
N LYS A 119 -19.14 -17.59 15.06
CA LYS A 119 -18.90 -16.93 16.34
C LYS A 119 -17.77 -15.92 16.21
N LYS A 120 -18.00 -14.71 16.70
CA LYS A 120 -17.05 -13.59 16.63
C LYS A 120 -16.50 -13.31 18.02
N PHE A 121 -15.19 -13.49 18.18
CA PHE A 121 -14.40 -13.22 19.38
C PHE A 121 -13.31 -12.20 19.02
N SER A 122 -13.68 -10.93 18.88
CA SER A 122 -12.84 -9.89 18.26
C SER A 122 -11.39 -9.91 18.80
N PRO A 123 -10.36 -10.03 17.95
CA PRO A 123 -10.40 -9.93 16.48
C PRO A 123 -10.57 -11.27 15.72
N ILE A 124 -10.78 -12.39 16.42
CA ILE A 124 -10.89 -13.74 15.86
C ILE A 124 -12.33 -14.05 15.45
N ILE A 125 -12.47 -14.74 14.32
CA ILE A 125 -13.73 -15.29 13.84
C ILE A 125 -13.57 -16.80 13.72
N LEU A 126 -14.50 -17.52 14.33
CA LEU A 126 -14.62 -18.97 14.24
C LEU A 126 -15.85 -19.29 13.41
N ARG A 127 -15.68 -20.06 12.35
CA ARG A 127 -16.81 -20.62 11.58
C ARG A 127 -16.77 -22.12 11.65
N SER A 128 -17.85 -22.76 12.09
CA SER A 128 -17.90 -24.21 12.16
C SER A 128 -19.09 -24.81 11.43
N GLY A 129 -18.91 -25.99 10.87
CA GLY A 129 -19.94 -26.68 10.10
C GLY A 129 -19.56 -28.11 9.77
N ASN A 130 -20.49 -28.81 9.10
CA ASN A 130 -20.26 -30.15 8.58
C ASN A 130 -19.91 -30.06 7.09
N LEU A 131 -19.02 -30.93 6.64
CA LEU A 131 -18.65 -31.15 5.25
C LEU A 131 -19.59 -32.19 4.61
N ASP A 132 -19.51 -32.30 3.28
CA ASP A 132 -20.38 -33.20 2.49
C ASP A 132 -20.17 -34.69 2.83
N ASP A 133 -18.96 -35.05 3.27
CA ASP A 133 -18.59 -36.39 3.73
C ASP A 133 -19.03 -36.67 5.19
N GLY A 134 -19.65 -35.70 5.86
CA GLY A 134 -20.07 -35.76 7.25
C GLY A 134 -18.99 -35.42 8.27
N SER A 135 -17.76 -35.12 7.84
CA SER A 135 -16.71 -34.62 8.72
C SER A 135 -17.01 -33.18 9.18
N ARG A 136 -16.34 -32.73 10.26
CA ARG A 136 -16.53 -31.39 10.83
C ARG A 136 -15.38 -30.49 10.43
N ALA A 137 -15.68 -29.25 10.05
CA ALA A 137 -14.67 -28.23 9.76
C ALA A 137 -14.85 -27.03 10.68
N LEU A 138 -13.73 -26.52 11.17
CA LEU A 138 -13.61 -25.28 11.91
C LEU A 138 -12.63 -24.38 11.17
N VAL A 139 -13.13 -23.25 10.67
CA VAL A 139 -12.32 -22.21 10.05
C VAL A 139 -12.00 -21.15 11.10
N VAL A 140 -10.72 -20.87 11.28
CA VAL A 140 -10.20 -19.88 12.23
C VAL A 140 -9.46 -18.80 11.45
N TYR A 141 -9.92 -17.56 11.55
CA TYR A 141 -9.27 -16.43 10.88
C TYR A 141 -9.57 -15.12 11.62
N THR A 142 -8.92 -14.01 11.24
CA THR A 142 -9.16 -12.72 11.89
C THR A 142 -10.11 -11.83 11.08
N GLU A 143 -10.81 -10.92 11.75
CA GLU A 143 -11.69 -9.93 11.11
C GLU A 143 -10.97 -9.11 10.02
N ARG A 144 -9.65 -8.95 10.16
CA ARG A 144 -8.81 -8.33 9.12
C ARG A 144 -8.86 -9.08 7.81
N GLU A 145 -8.92 -10.41 7.80
CA GLU A 145 -9.00 -11.15 6.55
C GLU A 145 -10.33 -10.91 5.83
N ASP A 146 -11.45 -10.70 6.54
CA ASP A 146 -12.72 -10.35 5.88
C ASP A 146 -12.67 -8.93 5.30
N ILE A 147 -12.16 -7.96 6.06
CA ILE A 147 -12.22 -6.53 5.71
C ILE A 147 -11.11 -6.09 4.74
N MET A 148 -9.88 -6.59 4.92
CA MET A 148 -8.74 -6.10 4.15
C MET A 148 -8.81 -6.56 2.69
N LEU A 149 -8.53 -5.65 1.78
CA LEU A 149 -8.44 -5.93 0.36
C LEU A 149 -7.10 -6.60 0.04
N GLU A 150 -7.09 -7.40 -1.02
CA GLU A 150 -5.90 -8.01 -1.61
C GLU A 150 -5.45 -7.24 -2.84
N ASN A 151 -4.15 -7.30 -3.14
CA ASN A 151 -3.64 -6.79 -4.40
C ASN A 151 -4.00 -7.73 -5.56
N ASN A 152 -5.08 -7.39 -6.26
CA ASN A 152 -5.57 -8.13 -7.43
C ASN A 152 -4.87 -7.72 -8.75
N ALA A 153 -4.01 -6.70 -8.77
CA ALA A 153 -3.23 -6.36 -9.97
C ALA A 153 -2.29 -7.50 -10.38
N VAL A 154 -1.75 -8.23 -9.40
CA VAL A 154 -0.87 -9.39 -9.61
C VAL A 154 -1.58 -10.46 -10.44
N LYS A 155 -2.82 -10.80 -10.05
CA LYS A 155 -3.66 -11.79 -10.75
C LYS A 155 -4.01 -11.38 -12.18
N ARG A 156 -4.09 -10.07 -12.45
CA ARG A 156 -4.42 -9.47 -13.76
C ARG A 156 -3.20 -9.14 -14.62
N SER A 157 -1.99 -9.23 -14.06
CA SER A 157 -0.76 -8.82 -14.73
C SER A 157 -0.44 -9.72 -15.93
N PRO A 158 0.01 -9.16 -17.06
CA PRO A 158 0.52 -9.96 -18.17
C PRO A 158 1.78 -10.76 -17.79
N LEU A 159 2.51 -10.37 -16.74
CA LEU A 159 3.70 -11.07 -16.26
C LEU A 159 3.38 -12.44 -15.65
N LYS A 160 2.13 -12.68 -15.23
CA LYS A 160 1.66 -13.97 -14.72
C LYS A 160 1.86 -15.13 -15.71
N LYS A 161 1.98 -14.84 -17.01
CA LYS A 161 2.29 -15.85 -18.04
C LYS A 161 3.73 -16.35 -18.01
N PHE A 162 4.64 -15.61 -17.35
CA PHE A 162 6.08 -15.85 -17.40
C PHE A 162 6.71 -16.09 -16.03
N MET A 163 6.04 -15.69 -14.94
CA MET A 163 6.54 -15.84 -13.57
C MET A 163 5.40 -16.04 -12.57
N ASP A 164 5.75 -16.63 -11.43
CA ASP A 164 4.87 -16.80 -10.28
C ASP A 164 4.40 -15.44 -9.72
N GLU A 165 3.16 -15.40 -9.23
CA GLU A 165 2.47 -14.22 -8.71
C GLU A 165 3.28 -13.50 -7.63
N LYS A 166 3.98 -14.26 -6.77
CA LYS A 166 4.84 -13.70 -5.70
C LYS A 166 5.98 -12.80 -6.20
N TYR A 167 6.44 -12.98 -7.44
CA TYR A 167 7.55 -12.20 -8.01
C TYR A 167 7.09 -11.03 -8.89
N ILE A 168 5.81 -11.01 -9.29
CA ILE A 168 5.27 -10.00 -10.21
C ILE A 168 5.44 -8.57 -9.67
N PRO A 169 5.12 -8.24 -8.40
CA PRO A 169 5.27 -6.86 -7.91
C PRO A 169 6.72 -6.37 -7.97
N ALA A 170 7.68 -7.24 -7.64
CA ALA A 170 9.10 -6.91 -7.69
C ALA A 170 9.57 -6.69 -9.14
N ALA A 171 9.19 -7.57 -10.06
CA ALA A 171 9.49 -7.44 -11.48
C ALA A 171 8.89 -6.16 -12.09
N ALA A 172 7.62 -5.86 -11.77
CA ALA A 172 6.95 -4.64 -12.21
C ALA A 172 7.66 -3.38 -11.69
N THR A 173 8.11 -3.39 -10.43
CA THR A 173 8.88 -2.29 -9.83
C THR A 173 10.22 -2.08 -10.54
N LEU A 174 11.00 -3.15 -10.73
CA LEU A 174 12.30 -3.10 -11.41
C LEU A 174 12.17 -2.63 -12.86
N LEU A 175 11.16 -3.13 -13.58
CA LEU A 175 10.88 -2.71 -14.95
C LEU A 175 10.50 -1.21 -14.99
N SER A 176 9.74 -0.73 -14.01
CA SER A 176 9.35 0.68 -13.94
C SER A 176 10.53 1.59 -13.62
N ILE A 177 11.42 1.18 -12.70
CA ILE A 177 12.70 1.87 -12.44
C ILE A 177 13.55 1.92 -13.71
N PHE A 178 13.64 0.80 -14.44
CA PHE A 178 14.37 0.73 -15.69
C PHE A 178 13.77 1.64 -16.76
N LEU A 179 12.44 1.70 -16.89
CA LEU A 179 11.75 2.61 -17.81
C LEU A 179 11.96 4.08 -17.46
N LEU A 180 11.95 4.44 -16.17
CA LEU A 180 12.30 5.79 -15.72
C LEU A 180 13.75 6.15 -16.08
N TYR A 181 14.68 5.21 -15.90
CA TYR A 181 16.08 5.40 -16.28
C TYR A 181 16.24 5.57 -17.79
N LEU A 182 15.60 4.70 -18.59
CA LEU A 182 15.58 4.80 -20.04
C LEU A 182 15.00 6.12 -20.50
N TRP A 183 13.90 6.58 -19.90
CA TRP A 183 13.34 7.89 -20.19
C TRP A 183 14.33 9.01 -19.90
N ARG A 184 15.02 8.98 -18.77
CA ARG A 184 16.03 10.00 -18.46
C ARG A 184 17.11 10.08 -19.55
N VAL A 185 17.56 8.93 -20.06
CA VAL A 185 18.59 8.86 -21.11
C VAL A 185 18.04 9.26 -22.48
N LEU A 186 16.84 8.80 -22.84
CA LEU A 186 16.28 8.92 -24.18
C LEU A 186 15.35 10.13 -24.36
N SER A 187 14.89 10.75 -23.29
CA SER A 187 13.88 11.83 -23.35
C SER A 187 14.33 12.99 -24.22
N ASN A 188 15.58 13.43 -24.11
CA ASN A 188 16.12 14.49 -24.96
C ASN A 188 16.05 14.09 -26.45
N THR A 189 16.53 12.89 -26.80
CA THR A 189 16.48 12.38 -28.17
C THR A 189 15.05 12.19 -28.68
N LEU A 190 14.15 11.64 -27.86
CA LEU A 190 12.75 11.43 -28.23
C LEU A 190 12.02 12.75 -28.40
N ILE A 191 12.25 13.73 -27.51
CA ILE A 191 11.67 15.07 -27.62
C ILE A 191 12.17 15.76 -28.89
N GLU A 192 13.46 15.63 -29.23
CA GLU A 192 14.01 16.14 -30.49
C GLU A 192 13.35 15.46 -31.69
N ILE A 193 13.28 14.13 -31.73
CA ILE A 193 12.62 13.39 -32.83
C ILE A 193 11.14 13.76 -32.95
N PHE A 194 10.41 13.84 -31.84
CA PHE A 194 8.99 14.24 -31.85
C PHE A 194 8.83 15.68 -32.29
N ASN A 195 9.68 16.60 -31.82
CA ASN A 195 9.64 17.98 -32.26
C ASN A 195 10.02 18.10 -33.74
N ASP A 196 10.92 17.29 -34.27
CA ASP A 196 11.28 17.28 -35.69
C ASP A 196 10.18 16.64 -36.55
N PHE A 197 9.50 15.61 -36.04
CA PHE A 197 8.37 14.98 -36.73
C PHE A 197 7.10 15.84 -36.70
N ILE A 198 6.83 16.50 -35.57
CA ILE A 198 5.73 17.44 -35.44
C ILE A 198 6.06 18.74 -36.17
N SER A 199 7.30 19.25 -36.07
CA SER A 199 7.70 20.45 -36.80
C SER A 199 7.74 20.19 -38.29
N SER A 200 8.14 19.03 -38.79
CA SER A 200 8.01 18.73 -40.23
C SER A 200 6.55 18.71 -40.71
N LYS A 201 5.60 18.26 -39.87
CA LYS A 201 4.15 18.32 -40.17
C LYS A 201 3.51 19.69 -39.94
N ILE A 202 4.00 20.50 -39.00
CA ILE A 202 3.47 21.83 -38.67
C ILE A 202 4.18 22.93 -39.48
N LEU A 203 5.44 22.76 -39.88
CA LEU A 203 6.17 23.67 -40.78
C LEU A 203 5.54 23.69 -42.17
N GLN A 204 4.88 22.61 -42.62
CA GLN A 204 4.06 22.67 -43.83
C GLN A 204 2.82 23.57 -43.69
N LYS A 205 2.45 23.98 -42.47
CA LYS A 205 1.31 24.88 -42.20
C LYS A 205 1.72 26.25 -41.63
N LYS A 206 3.01 26.47 -41.36
CA LYS A 206 3.53 27.67 -40.69
C LYS A 206 4.86 28.15 -41.27
N THR A 207 5.07 27.98 -42.57
CA THR A 207 6.17 28.65 -43.30
C THR A 207 5.84 30.13 -43.55
N GLU A 208 5.48 30.87 -42.50
CA GLU A 208 5.37 32.33 -42.52
C GLU A 208 5.34 32.82 -41.06
N GLY A 209 6.52 33.11 -40.50
CA GLY A 209 6.62 33.91 -39.27
C GLY A 209 7.43 33.30 -38.11
N LYS A 210 8.73 33.60 -38.13
CA LYS A 210 9.63 33.80 -36.98
C LYS A 210 10.11 32.56 -36.19
N THR A 211 11.28 32.12 -36.63
CA THR A 211 12.48 31.66 -35.92
C THR A 211 12.65 32.07 -34.45
N THR A 212 13.32 31.16 -33.72
CA THR A 212 13.93 31.26 -32.38
C THR A 212 13.01 31.09 -31.17
N THR A 213 12.61 29.84 -30.92
CA THR A 213 12.19 29.32 -29.61
C THR A 213 13.37 29.38 -28.64
N LYS A 214 13.66 30.57 -28.07
CA LYS A 214 14.29 30.63 -26.75
C LYS A 214 13.38 29.86 -25.80
N LYS A 215 13.86 28.77 -25.18
CA LYS A 215 13.18 28.10 -24.07
C LYS A 215 12.79 29.18 -23.07
N LYS A 216 11.52 29.58 -23.06
CA LYS A 216 10.99 30.49 -22.04
C LYS A 216 11.05 29.68 -20.75
N VAL A 217 12.07 29.93 -19.94
CA VAL A 217 12.09 29.50 -18.54
C VAL A 217 10.79 30.01 -17.94
N HIS A 218 9.93 29.08 -17.50
CA HIS A 218 8.63 29.41 -16.95
C HIS A 218 8.89 30.13 -15.62
N LYS A 219 8.83 31.47 -15.63
CA LYS A 219 9.01 32.25 -14.40
C LYS A 219 7.71 32.21 -13.60
N ILE A 220 7.77 31.66 -12.40
CA ILE A 220 6.63 31.56 -11.49
C ILE A 220 6.21 32.98 -11.10
N LYS A 221 4.95 33.35 -11.35
CA LYS A 221 4.43 34.70 -11.09
C LYS A 221 4.54 35.04 -9.60
N PRO A 222 4.99 36.26 -9.23
CA PRO A 222 4.99 36.68 -7.83
C PRO A 222 3.54 36.79 -7.30
N HIS A 223 3.30 36.29 -6.08
CA HIS A 223 2.11 36.53 -5.25
C HIS A 223 0.79 35.79 -5.57
N GLU A 224 0.76 34.85 -6.52
CA GLU A 224 -0.37 33.91 -6.63
C GLU A 224 -0.09 32.70 -5.72
N PHE A 225 -0.98 32.44 -4.74
CA PHE A 225 -0.80 31.35 -3.76
C PHE A 225 -1.06 29.97 -4.38
N ILE A 226 -1.94 29.89 -5.38
CA ILE A 226 -2.30 28.70 -6.15
C ILE A 226 -2.78 29.15 -7.55
N SER A 227 -2.19 28.64 -8.62
CA SER A 227 -2.68 28.87 -9.99
C SER A 227 -3.80 27.91 -10.38
N LEU A 228 -4.66 28.29 -11.35
CA LEU A 228 -5.71 27.38 -11.85
C LEU A 228 -5.11 26.10 -12.47
N SER A 229 -3.93 26.20 -13.08
CA SER A 229 -3.18 25.05 -13.60
C SER A 229 -2.79 24.07 -12.50
N GLU A 230 -2.37 24.55 -11.33
CA GLU A 230 -2.07 23.69 -10.17
C GLU A 230 -3.31 22.97 -9.66
N ILE A 231 -4.46 23.66 -9.57
CA ILE A 231 -5.72 23.03 -9.16
C ILE A 231 -6.11 21.92 -10.13
N ILE A 232 -6.03 22.19 -11.44
CA ILE A 232 -6.34 21.18 -12.47
C ILE A 232 -5.35 20.01 -12.38
N ALA A 233 -4.04 20.29 -12.25
CA ALA A 233 -3.01 19.27 -12.11
C ALA A 233 -3.23 18.40 -10.86
N PHE A 234 -3.63 19.01 -9.74
CA PHE A 234 -3.96 18.31 -8.50
C PHE A 234 -5.19 17.41 -8.65
N ILE A 235 -6.27 17.91 -9.29
CA ILE A 235 -7.47 17.11 -9.55
C ILE A 235 -7.15 15.92 -10.45
N LEU A 236 -6.39 16.13 -11.52
CA LEU A 236 -5.95 15.06 -12.42
C LEU A 236 -5.09 14.03 -11.68
N PHE A 237 -4.15 14.51 -10.87
CA PHE A 237 -3.30 13.67 -10.02
C PHE A 237 -4.13 12.75 -9.11
N VAL A 238 -5.07 13.32 -8.35
CA VAL A 238 -5.94 12.55 -7.44
C VAL A 238 -6.82 11.58 -8.21
N GLY A 239 -7.43 12.02 -9.32
CA GLY A 239 -8.33 11.19 -10.13
C GLY A 239 -7.62 9.98 -10.74
N ILE A 240 -6.44 10.19 -11.32
CA ILE A 240 -5.69 9.09 -11.96
C ILE A 240 -5.15 8.13 -10.89
N PHE A 241 -4.58 8.63 -9.79
CA PHE A 241 -4.14 7.74 -8.71
C PHE A 241 -5.30 6.94 -8.10
N ALA A 242 -6.49 7.52 -8.00
CA ALA A 242 -7.68 6.80 -7.55
C ALA A 242 -8.10 5.69 -8.52
N ILE A 243 -8.08 5.93 -9.83
CA ILE A 243 -8.34 4.88 -10.85
C ILE A 243 -7.34 3.74 -10.71
N VAL A 244 -6.06 4.11 -10.64
CA VAL A 244 -4.93 3.17 -10.58
C VAL A 244 -4.96 2.33 -9.30
N GLN A 245 -5.21 2.96 -8.15
CA GLN A 245 -5.37 2.22 -6.89
C GLN A 245 -6.61 1.34 -6.91
N THR A 246 -7.75 1.82 -7.41
CA THR A 246 -8.94 0.97 -7.52
C THR A 246 -8.71 -0.24 -8.41
N TRP A 247 -8.06 -0.07 -9.55
CA TRP A 247 -7.67 -1.19 -10.42
C TRP A 247 -6.83 -2.24 -9.68
N THR A 248 -5.95 -1.77 -8.79
CA THR A 248 -5.04 -2.64 -8.03
C THR A 248 -5.76 -3.50 -7.01
N TRP A 249 -6.74 -2.94 -6.30
CA TRP A 249 -7.34 -3.59 -5.12
C TRP A 249 -8.73 -4.17 -5.35
N VAL A 250 -9.45 -3.76 -6.39
CA VAL A 250 -10.79 -4.30 -6.67
C VAL A 250 -10.73 -5.76 -7.09
N SER A 251 -11.54 -6.64 -6.51
CA SER A 251 -11.68 -8.04 -6.94
C SER A 251 -12.49 -8.16 -8.23
N ASP A 252 -13.63 -7.48 -8.30
CA ASP A 252 -14.59 -7.53 -9.40
C ASP A 252 -15.01 -6.13 -9.85
N PHE A 253 -15.33 -5.99 -11.14
CA PHE A 253 -15.72 -4.69 -11.71
C PHE A 253 -17.00 -4.10 -11.11
N SER A 254 -17.85 -4.92 -10.47
CA SER A 254 -19.03 -4.46 -9.73
C SER A 254 -18.66 -3.49 -8.60
N ASP A 255 -17.55 -3.73 -7.93
CA ASP A 255 -17.10 -2.94 -6.77
C ASP A 255 -16.18 -1.78 -7.17
N PHE A 256 -15.93 -1.60 -8.47
CA PHE A 256 -15.03 -0.56 -8.96
C PHE A 256 -15.51 0.83 -8.53
N LYS A 257 -16.82 1.10 -8.65
CA LYS A 257 -17.39 2.43 -8.35
C LYS A 257 -17.27 2.76 -6.87
N SER A 258 -17.60 1.84 -5.97
CA SER A 258 -17.54 2.06 -4.52
C SER A 258 -16.09 2.27 -4.09
N LEU A 259 -15.17 1.40 -4.52
CA LEU A 259 -13.76 1.50 -4.16
C LEU A 259 -13.07 2.72 -4.80
N PHE A 260 -13.48 3.13 -6.01
CA PHE A 260 -13.04 4.39 -6.62
C PHE A 260 -13.39 5.60 -5.77
N ILE A 261 -14.61 5.69 -5.22
CA ILE A 261 -15.00 6.79 -4.34
C ILE A 261 -14.15 6.79 -3.06
N VAL A 262 -13.93 5.62 -2.46
CA VAL A 262 -13.06 5.48 -1.28
C VAL A 262 -11.65 5.98 -1.58
N ASN A 263 -11.04 5.49 -2.67
CA ASN A 263 -9.70 5.89 -3.06
C ASN A 263 -9.62 7.37 -3.43
N LEU A 264 -10.62 7.93 -4.10
CA LEU A 264 -10.69 9.35 -4.43
C LEU A 264 -10.66 10.23 -3.16
N ILE A 265 -11.42 9.85 -2.13
CA ILE A 265 -11.46 10.55 -0.84
C ILE A 265 -10.12 10.41 -0.12
N VAL A 266 -9.63 9.18 0.05
CA VAL A 266 -8.39 8.88 0.77
C VAL A 266 -7.19 9.58 0.14
N ILE A 267 -7.02 9.42 -1.18
CA ILE A 267 -5.92 10.02 -1.94
C ILE A 267 -6.07 11.53 -1.93
N GLY A 268 -7.28 12.06 -2.11
CA GLY A 268 -7.56 13.48 -2.04
C GLY A 268 -7.14 14.10 -0.70
N ILE A 269 -7.55 13.50 0.43
CA ILE A 269 -7.21 13.96 1.78
C ILE A 269 -5.70 13.92 2.02
N ILE A 270 -5.05 12.76 1.77
CA ILE A 270 -3.62 12.61 2.03
C ILE A 270 -2.82 13.58 1.16
N SER A 271 -3.15 13.69 -0.12
CA SER A 271 -2.43 14.57 -1.05
C SER A 271 -2.65 16.04 -0.69
N PHE A 272 -3.87 16.41 -0.27
CA PHE A 272 -4.16 17.76 0.20
C PHE A 272 -3.36 18.10 1.46
N LEU A 273 -3.27 17.19 2.44
CA LEU A 273 -2.47 17.41 3.65
C LEU A 273 -0.98 17.58 3.32
N ARG A 274 -0.45 16.74 2.42
CA ARG A 274 0.95 16.83 1.96
C ARG A 274 1.22 18.17 1.27
N GLU A 275 0.33 18.56 0.39
CA GLU A 275 0.39 19.82 -0.35
C GLU A 275 0.27 21.04 0.58
N PHE A 276 -0.60 20.96 1.59
CA PHE A 276 -0.73 21.97 2.62
C PHE A 276 0.57 22.14 3.41
N VAL A 277 1.22 21.06 3.82
CA VAL A 277 2.53 21.11 4.50
C VAL A 277 3.59 21.75 3.59
N ARG A 278 3.60 21.40 2.31
CA ARG A 278 4.47 21.99 1.29
C ARG A 278 4.27 23.51 1.18
N LEU A 279 3.03 23.96 1.03
CA LEU A 279 2.67 25.38 0.95
C LEU A 279 3.06 26.15 2.22
N VAL A 280 2.78 25.58 3.39
CA VAL A 280 3.18 26.18 4.69
C VAL A 280 4.71 26.31 4.78
N PHE A 281 5.46 25.30 4.33
CA PHE A 281 6.92 25.36 4.30
C PHE A 281 7.42 26.44 3.33
N CYS A 282 6.90 26.46 2.10
CA CYS A 282 7.29 27.43 1.08
C CYS A 282 6.98 28.86 1.52
N PHE A 283 5.79 29.09 2.09
CA PHE A 283 5.40 30.39 2.63
C PHE A 283 6.35 30.88 3.74
N LYS A 284 6.67 30.01 4.70
CA LYS A 284 7.61 30.34 5.80
C LYS A 284 9.02 30.63 5.30
N LYS A 285 9.43 30.03 4.19
CA LYS A 285 10.75 30.19 3.59
C LYS A 285 10.79 31.19 2.44
N LYS A 286 9.65 31.83 2.12
CA LYS A 286 9.48 32.75 0.99
C LYS A 286 9.91 32.12 -0.34
N LEU A 287 9.71 30.81 -0.48
CA LEU A 287 10.01 30.07 -1.70
C LEU A 287 8.82 30.06 -2.63
N ARG A 288 9.10 30.03 -3.94
CA ARG A 288 8.10 29.86 -4.99
C ARG A 288 8.13 28.44 -5.52
N SER A 289 6.95 27.91 -5.75
CA SER A 289 6.76 26.49 -6.03
C SER A 289 5.45 26.29 -6.78
N GLU A 290 5.44 25.39 -7.75
CA GLU A 290 4.28 25.07 -8.57
C GLU A 290 4.07 23.56 -8.60
N PHE A 291 2.85 23.09 -8.38
CA PHE A 291 2.46 21.70 -8.57
C PHE A 291 2.21 21.42 -10.06
N VAL A 292 3.10 20.65 -10.69
CA VAL A 292 3.09 20.41 -12.14
C VAL A 292 2.66 18.98 -12.44
N PHE A 293 1.67 18.83 -13.33
CA PHE A 293 1.28 17.53 -13.87
C PHE A 293 2.35 16.97 -14.80
N TRP A 294 2.67 15.68 -14.66
CA TRP A 294 3.70 14.99 -15.42
C TRP A 294 3.08 13.89 -16.30
N PRO A 295 2.78 14.16 -17.58
CA PRO A 295 2.11 13.20 -18.46
C PRO A 295 2.89 11.89 -18.65
N PHE A 296 4.22 11.97 -18.76
CA PHE A 296 5.05 10.77 -18.90
C PHE A 296 5.03 9.93 -17.62
N GLY A 297 5.17 10.59 -16.47
CA GLY A 297 5.07 9.93 -15.18
C GLY A 297 3.71 9.26 -14.98
N THR A 298 2.64 9.90 -15.45
CA THR A 298 1.27 9.34 -15.51
C THR A 298 1.21 8.06 -16.33
N PHE A 299 1.75 8.07 -17.54
CA PHE A 299 1.79 6.89 -18.41
C PHE A 299 2.53 5.74 -17.73
N LEU A 300 3.68 6.01 -17.11
CA LEU A 300 4.42 5.01 -16.35
C LEU A 300 3.66 4.49 -15.14
N THR A 301 2.93 5.35 -14.43
CA THR A 301 2.08 4.92 -13.30
C THR A 301 1.01 3.94 -13.79
N ILE A 302 0.33 4.23 -14.90
CA ILE A 302 -0.68 3.32 -15.46
C ILE A 302 -0.03 2.02 -15.96
N ALA A 303 1.08 2.11 -16.69
CA ALA A 303 1.77 0.95 -17.25
C ALA A 303 2.32 0.02 -16.16
N SER A 304 2.94 0.58 -15.11
CA SER A 304 3.46 -0.18 -13.97
C SER A 304 2.35 -0.91 -13.23
N THR A 305 1.22 -0.24 -12.99
CA THR A 305 0.05 -0.87 -12.36
C THR A 305 -0.52 -2.00 -13.21
N TYR A 306 -0.58 -1.81 -14.53
CA TYR A 306 -0.96 -2.88 -15.44
C TYR A 306 0.00 -4.08 -15.38
N LEU A 307 1.29 -3.83 -15.14
CA LEU A 307 2.31 -4.87 -14.93
C LEU A 307 2.23 -5.53 -13.55
N GLY A 308 1.43 -5.02 -12.62
CA GLY A 308 1.17 -5.66 -11.32
C GLY A 308 1.64 -4.86 -10.10
N ASN A 309 2.24 -3.67 -10.27
CA ASN A 309 2.56 -2.79 -9.15
C ASN A 309 2.57 -1.32 -9.55
N THR A 310 1.92 -0.47 -8.76
CA THR A 310 1.85 0.97 -9.04
C THR A 310 3.17 1.66 -8.69
N PHE A 311 3.93 2.09 -9.70
CA PHE A 311 5.23 2.75 -9.52
C PHE A 311 5.49 3.84 -10.57
N SER A 312 5.34 5.11 -10.16
CA SER A 312 5.82 6.35 -10.81
C SER A 312 5.05 7.54 -10.22
N MET A 313 5.53 8.77 -10.43
CA MET A 313 4.83 9.99 -10.03
C MET A 313 3.97 10.55 -11.16
N ILE A 314 2.75 10.99 -10.84
CA ILE A 314 1.84 11.65 -11.77
C ILE A 314 2.10 13.17 -11.83
N SER A 315 2.73 13.72 -10.81
CA SER A 315 3.06 15.15 -10.71
C SER A 315 4.41 15.32 -10.01
N TYR A 316 4.97 16.52 -10.10
CA TYR A 316 6.13 16.92 -9.30
C TYR A 316 5.98 18.38 -8.90
N THR A 317 6.76 18.80 -7.90
CA THR A 317 6.85 20.21 -7.53
C THR A 317 7.99 20.85 -8.30
N LEU A 318 7.68 21.86 -9.13
CA LEU A 318 8.68 22.72 -9.75
C LEU A 318 8.98 23.89 -8.80
N LEU A 319 10.24 24.30 -8.71
CA LEU A 319 10.69 25.40 -7.86
C LEU A 319 11.40 26.44 -8.75
N ASP A 320 11.30 27.71 -8.39
CA ASP A 320 11.95 28.80 -9.15
C ASP A 320 13.48 28.71 -8.99
N GLU A 321 14.18 28.39 -10.08
CA GLU A 321 15.63 28.10 -10.11
C GLU A 321 16.49 29.33 -9.75
N ASP A 322 15.95 30.55 -9.92
CA ASP A 322 16.71 31.81 -9.83
C ASP A 322 17.05 32.25 -8.38
N GLU A 323 16.50 31.63 -7.32
CA GLU A 323 16.70 32.05 -5.90
C GLU A 323 17.01 30.89 -4.92
N ALA A 324 17.37 29.73 -5.46
CA ALA A 324 17.26 28.45 -4.78
C ALA A 324 18.50 28.02 -3.95
N ASP A 325 18.52 28.27 -2.63
CA ASP A 325 19.46 27.63 -1.70
C ASP A 325 19.14 26.11 -1.59
N GLU A 326 19.91 25.26 -2.27
CA GLU A 326 19.76 23.79 -2.35
C GLU A 326 19.45 23.15 -0.98
N LYS A 327 20.05 23.70 0.07
CA LYS A 327 19.89 23.27 1.45
C LYS A 327 18.47 23.46 1.98
N ILE A 328 17.75 24.49 1.56
CA ILE A 328 16.39 24.76 2.00
C ILE A 328 15.42 23.78 1.34
N PHE A 329 15.63 23.44 0.06
CA PHE A 329 14.77 22.45 -0.63
C PHE A 329 14.95 21.05 -0.11
N GLY A 330 16.20 20.59 0.03
CA GLY A 330 16.45 19.28 0.62
C GLY A 330 15.81 19.14 2.01
N LYS A 331 15.80 20.22 2.81
CA LYS A 331 15.08 20.25 4.10
C LYS A 331 13.56 20.22 3.94
N GLY A 332 13.01 20.96 2.99
CA GLY A 332 11.56 20.98 2.71
C GLY A 332 11.06 19.62 2.26
N SER A 333 11.73 19.03 1.28
CA SER A 333 11.50 17.69 0.77
C SER A 333 11.58 16.65 1.89
N LEU A 334 12.57 16.75 2.80
CA LEU A 334 12.66 15.88 3.97
C LEU A 334 11.46 16.06 4.92
N VAL A 335 11.05 17.29 5.22
CA VAL A 335 9.91 17.55 6.12
C VAL A 335 8.62 16.94 5.57
N ILE A 336 8.35 17.10 4.28
CA ILE A 336 7.17 16.54 3.62
C ILE A 336 7.24 15.00 3.62
N SER A 337 8.42 14.43 3.36
CA SER A 337 8.66 12.99 3.38
C SER A 337 8.43 12.40 4.78
N LEU A 338 8.99 13.03 5.82
CA LEU A 338 8.80 12.61 7.21
C LEU A 338 7.34 12.72 7.64
N PHE A 339 6.66 13.82 7.28
CA PHE A 339 5.23 13.98 7.56
C PHE A 339 4.40 12.86 6.90
N THR A 340 4.69 12.54 5.63
CA THR A 340 4.01 11.46 4.91
C THR A 340 4.29 10.10 5.56
N TYR A 341 5.53 9.85 6.00
CA TYR A 341 5.89 8.62 6.72
C TYR A 341 5.17 8.49 8.07
N LEU A 342 4.97 9.59 8.79
CA LEU A 342 4.17 9.59 10.02
C LEU A 342 2.70 9.23 9.74
N ILE A 343 2.13 9.67 8.61
CA ILE A 343 0.79 9.24 8.18
C ILE A 343 0.77 7.72 7.94
N VAL A 344 1.80 7.17 7.29
CA VAL A 344 1.90 5.71 7.08
C VAL A 344 1.85 4.97 8.41
N ILE A 345 2.72 5.31 9.35
CA ILE A 345 2.80 4.64 10.66
C ILE A 345 1.48 4.80 11.41
N PHE A 346 0.93 6.01 11.46
CA PHE A 346 -0.31 6.30 12.18
C PHE A 346 -1.49 5.51 11.62
N CYS A 347 -1.71 5.54 10.31
CA CYS A 347 -2.79 4.80 9.66
C CYS A 347 -2.59 3.29 9.78
N TYR A 348 -1.34 2.79 9.67
CA TYR A 348 -1.03 1.37 9.86
C TYR A 348 -1.38 0.90 11.26
N ILE A 349 -0.91 1.60 12.30
CA ILE A 349 -1.20 1.24 13.70
C ILE A 349 -2.69 1.30 13.99
N LEU A 350 -3.40 2.33 13.55
CA LEU A 350 -4.85 2.38 13.70
C LEU A 350 -5.54 1.23 12.98
N ASN A 351 -5.04 0.81 11.82
CA ASN A 351 -5.58 -0.33 11.08
C ASN A 351 -5.30 -1.67 11.77
N LEU A 352 -4.29 -1.73 12.66
CA LEU A 352 -4.09 -2.91 13.48
C LEU A 352 -5.25 -3.09 14.48
N PHE A 353 -5.67 -2.00 15.13
CA PHE A 353 -6.70 -2.05 16.16
C PHE A 353 -8.13 -2.00 15.61
N ASN A 354 -8.33 -1.24 14.53
CA ASN A 354 -9.63 -1.08 13.88
C ASN A 354 -9.47 -1.30 12.37
N PRO A 355 -9.50 -2.56 11.92
CA PRO A 355 -9.35 -2.91 10.51
C PRO A 355 -10.37 -2.16 9.65
N SER A 356 -9.88 -1.32 8.74
CA SER A 356 -10.72 -0.51 7.87
C SER A 356 -10.11 -0.35 6.49
N ILE A 357 -10.92 -0.52 5.44
CA ILE A 357 -10.49 -0.30 4.06
C ILE A 357 -9.95 1.13 3.88
N TYR A 358 -10.53 2.13 4.57
CA TYR A 358 -10.07 3.51 4.50
C TYR A 358 -8.65 3.67 5.05
N LEU A 359 -8.36 3.05 6.21
CA LEU A 359 -7.04 3.08 6.81
C LEU A 359 -6.04 2.28 5.97
N GLN A 360 -6.46 1.13 5.44
CA GLN A 360 -5.68 0.31 4.51
C GLN A 360 -5.20 1.12 3.32
N MET A 361 -6.15 1.69 2.56
CA MET A 361 -5.82 2.50 1.39
C MET A 361 -4.99 3.73 1.75
N SER A 362 -5.16 4.27 2.97
CA SER A 362 -4.42 5.44 3.44
C SER A 362 -2.92 5.17 3.59
N PHE A 363 -2.52 4.18 4.38
CA PHE A 363 -1.09 3.90 4.53
C PHE A 363 -0.49 3.24 3.27
N VAL A 364 -1.26 2.45 2.50
CA VAL A 364 -0.79 1.90 1.21
C VAL A 364 -0.43 3.04 0.27
N TYR A 365 -1.34 3.98 0.05
CA TYR A 365 -1.10 5.11 -0.82
C TYR A 365 0.04 6.00 -0.31
N ALA A 366 0.02 6.36 0.98
CA ALA A 366 1.04 7.21 1.59
C ALA A 366 2.44 6.57 1.51
N GLN A 367 2.54 5.26 1.72
CA GLN A 367 3.81 4.54 1.64
C GLN A 367 4.31 4.45 0.20
N MET A 368 3.41 4.18 -0.75
CA MET A 368 3.74 4.13 -2.17
C MET A 368 4.25 5.48 -2.68
N ILE A 369 3.52 6.58 -2.44
CA ILE A 369 3.94 7.91 -2.91
C ILE A 369 5.26 8.34 -2.25
N LEU A 370 5.46 8.04 -0.97
CA LEU A 370 6.71 8.32 -0.27
C LEU A 370 7.89 7.55 -0.87
N PHE A 371 7.70 6.26 -1.18
CA PHE A 371 8.76 5.44 -1.77
C PHE A 371 9.19 5.97 -3.14
N ILE A 372 8.21 6.33 -3.98
CA ILE A 372 8.47 6.89 -5.31
C ILE A 372 9.18 8.26 -5.17
N GLU A 373 8.73 9.11 -4.27
CA GLU A 373 9.31 10.44 -4.07
C GLU A 373 10.74 10.41 -3.53
N LEU A 374 11.08 9.46 -2.67
CA LEU A 374 12.43 9.33 -2.11
C LEU A 374 13.45 8.75 -3.11
N PHE A 375 13.02 8.34 -4.30
CA PHE A 375 13.91 7.82 -5.32
C PHE A 375 14.90 8.91 -5.82
N PRO A 376 16.19 8.58 -6.03
CA PRO A 376 17.25 9.59 -6.19
C PRO A 376 17.39 10.09 -7.64
N MET A 377 16.30 10.48 -8.30
CA MET A 377 16.30 11.02 -9.66
C MET A 377 15.41 12.25 -9.77
N GLU A 378 15.80 13.24 -10.58
CA GLU A 378 14.91 14.36 -10.92
C GLU A 378 13.66 13.86 -11.68
N PRO A 379 12.46 14.40 -11.40
CA PRO A 379 12.15 15.54 -10.52
C PRO A 379 11.70 15.13 -9.10
N MET A 380 12.19 14.00 -8.57
CA MET A 380 11.70 13.41 -7.32
C MET A 380 12.39 14.04 -6.09
N ALA A 381 11.64 14.19 -5.00
CA ALA A 381 12.09 14.85 -3.77
C ALA A 381 13.37 14.25 -3.16
N GLY A 382 13.57 12.94 -3.34
CA GLY A 382 14.75 12.21 -2.89
C GLY A 382 16.04 12.71 -3.53
N TYR A 383 15.97 13.21 -4.76
CA TYR A 383 17.11 13.85 -5.41
C TYR A 383 17.57 15.11 -4.65
N ASP A 384 16.63 15.98 -4.25
CA ASP A 384 16.94 17.20 -3.50
C ASP A 384 17.49 16.90 -2.11
N ILE A 385 16.91 15.92 -1.42
CA ILE A 385 17.40 15.47 -0.09
C ILE A 385 18.81 14.90 -0.24
N LYS A 386 19.06 14.09 -1.28
CA LYS A 386 20.37 13.51 -1.56
C LYS A 386 21.41 14.59 -1.84
N LYS A 387 21.07 15.59 -2.65
CA LYS A 387 21.95 16.72 -3.00
C LYS A 387 22.32 17.53 -1.76
N TRP A 388 21.35 17.78 -0.87
CA TRP A 388 21.59 18.48 0.39
C TRP A 388 22.39 17.64 1.40
N ASN A 389 22.00 16.39 1.62
CA ASN A 389 22.63 15.49 2.59
C ASN A 389 22.42 14.01 2.22
N PHE A 390 23.43 13.41 1.59
CA PHE A 390 23.44 12.01 1.21
C PHE A 390 23.17 11.04 2.37
N PHE A 391 23.76 11.29 3.55
CA PHE A 391 23.62 10.40 4.72
C PHE A 391 22.20 10.41 5.29
N ILE A 392 21.56 11.58 5.34
CA ILE A 392 20.17 11.67 5.78
C ILE A 392 19.25 10.98 4.75
N TRP A 393 19.50 11.22 3.45
CA TRP A 393 18.75 10.58 2.38
C TRP A 393 18.84 9.05 2.46
N ILE A 394 20.04 8.47 2.61
CA ILE A 394 20.18 7.01 2.62
C ILE A 394 19.49 6.38 3.84
N ILE A 395 19.54 7.03 5.01
CA ILE A 395 18.85 6.53 6.22
C ILE A 395 17.33 6.51 6.00
N ILE A 396 16.74 7.62 5.53
CA ILE A 396 15.28 7.67 5.31
C ILE A 396 14.86 6.77 4.15
N TYR A 397 15.68 6.64 3.11
CA TYR A 397 15.43 5.76 1.99
C TYR A 397 15.42 4.30 2.41
N ILE A 398 16.41 3.84 3.18
CA ILE A 398 16.45 2.46 3.71
C ILE A 398 15.24 2.19 4.58
N LEU A 399 14.90 3.10 5.49
CA LEU A 399 13.73 2.96 6.36
C LEU A 399 12.43 2.85 5.54
N CYS A 400 12.25 3.73 4.56
CA CYS A 400 11.09 3.70 3.68
C CYS A 400 11.06 2.43 2.82
N PHE A 401 12.20 1.99 2.28
CA PHE A 401 12.29 0.78 1.47
C PHE A 401 11.93 -0.47 2.28
N LEU A 402 12.46 -0.62 3.49
CA LEU A 402 12.12 -1.76 4.36
C LEU A 402 10.63 -1.76 4.72
N SER A 403 10.06 -0.61 5.07
CA SER A 403 8.62 -0.47 5.33
C SER A 403 7.79 -0.74 4.07
N TYR A 404 8.26 -0.33 2.89
CA TYR A 404 7.60 -0.61 1.61
C TYR A 404 7.57 -2.11 1.33
N VAL A 405 8.70 -2.79 1.52
CA VAL A 405 8.83 -4.24 1.33
C VAL A 405 7.94 -4.98 2.31
N TYR A 406 8.02 -4.65 3.61
CA TYR A 406 7.18 -5.27 4.64
C TYR A 406 5.69 -5.11 4.33
N LEU A 407 5.23 -3.88 4.06
CA LEU A 407 3.81 -3.62 3.81
C LEU A 407 3.35 -4.32 2.52
N ASN A 408 4.06 -4.16 1.40
CA ASN A 408 3.59 -4.68 0.11
C ASN A 408 3.76 -6.19 -0.03
N PHE A 409 4.77 -6.82 0.59
CA PHE A 409 5.10 -8.23 0.35
C PHE A 409 4.80 -9.16 1.54
N THR A 410 4.54 -8.64 2.73
CA THR A 410 4.23 -9.46 3.91
C THR A 410 2.80 -9.26 4.41
N VAL A 411 2.24 -8.06 4.26
CA VAL A 411 0.88 -7.76 4.76
C VAL A 411 -0.19 -7.86 3.67
N TYR A 412 0.16 -7.66 2.38
CA TYR A 412 -0.81 -7.58 1.27
C TYR A 412 -0.54 -8.44 0.02
N VAL A 413 0.51 -9.28 0.07
CA VAL A 413 0.55 -10.53 -0.70
C VAL A 413 -0.13 -11.57 0.18
#